data_AF-A0A0F7UA33-F1
#
_entry.id   AF-A0A0F7UA33-F1
#
_cell.length_a   1.000
_cell.length_b   1.000
_cell.length_c   1.000
_cell.angle_alpha   90.00
_cell.angle_beta   90.00
_cell.angle_gamma   90.00
#
_symmetry.space_group_name_H-M   'P 1'
#
loop_
_entity.id
_entity.type
_entity.pdbx_description
1 polymer ?
#
loop_
_entity_poly.entity_id
_entity_poly.type
_entity_poly.pdbx_seq_one_letter_code
_entity_poly.pdbx_strand_id
1 'polypeptide(L)'
;MSLNLQERQGTALQAMLALAPHRPNSFSQTDGSLPQASTAWKILIFDHVAKDILAPLMTVGMLRRQGVTLHLPLASRRSPVHEAPAVYLLSPTEENVQLLLEELQQKLYAFYFFNFTDRLSEDLMQLLARGAVEAGMETQVVSVVDRYVDYVCLSPFEFSLNKPGIYSILNGRSSDAQIEEAVAVAVNGLFCVIATFGVVPLIRCPASPSSPARNVAMKLQERVATLPHHVQTQIFGHASSSLHRPLLILLVG
;
A
#
# COMPACT_ATOMS: atom_id res chain seq x y z
N MET A 1 -15.09 18.05 -4.00
CA MET A 1 -14.36 16.79 -3.73
C MET A 1 -15.06 16.08 -2.60
N SER A 2 -15.43 14.80 -2.76
CA SER A 2 -15.93 13.99 -1.64
C SER A 2 -14.80 13.76 -0.64
N LEU A 3 -15.05 14.00 0.65
CA LEU A 3 -14.16 13.66 1.77
C LEU A 3 -14.36 12.20 2.22
N ASN A 4 -15.14 11.41 1.48
CA ASN A 4 -15.38 10.01 1.77
C ASN A 4 -14.08 9.19 1.56
N LEU A 5 -13.41 8.90 2.66
CA LEU A 5 -12.14 8.17 2.68
C LEU A 5 -12.35 6.70 2.27
N GLN A 6 -13.43 6.08 2.74
CA GLN A 6 -13.78 4.70 2.43
C GLN A 6 -13.98 4.49 0.92
N GLU A 7 -14.71 5.40 0.26
CA GLU A 7 -14.92 5.37 -1.18
C GLU A 7 -13.60 5.52 -1.96
N ARG A 8 -12.74 6.45 -1.53
CA ARG A 8 -11.44 6.69 -2.17
C ARG A 8 -10.49 5.51 -2.02
N GLN A 9 -10.36 4.97 -0.81
CA GLN A 9 -9.53 3.79 -0.56
C GLN A 9 -10.07 2.57 -1.32
N GLY A 10 -11.39 2.36 -1.29
CA GLY A 10 -12.06 1.30 -2.05
C GLY A 10 -11.86 1.42 -3.57
N THR A 11 -11.85 2.65 -4.10
CA THR A 11 -11.56 2.92 -5.52
C THR A 11 -10.12 2.61 -5.86
N ALA A 12 -9.16 3.00 -5.01
CA ALA A 12 -7.74 2.70 -5.21
C ALA A 12 -7.47 1.19 -5.24
N LEU A 13 -8.09 0.43 -4.34
CA LEU A 13 -8.00 -1.03 -4.31
C LEU A 13 -8.70 -1.71 -5.50
N GLN A 14 -9.81 -1.15 -6.00
CA GLN A 14 -10.42 -1.64 -7.24
C GLN A 14 -9.53 -1.38 -8.46
N ALA A 15 -8.91 -0.20 -8.54
CA ALA A 15 -7.96 0.13 -9.60
C ALA A 15 -6.75 -0.81 -9.60
N MET A 16 -6.28 -1.24 -8.42
CA MET A 16 -5.24 -2.27 -8.30
C MET A 16 -5.67 -3.60 -8.95
N LEU A 17 -6.93 -4.01 -8.78
CA LEU A 17 -7.46 -5.26 -9.35
C LEU A 17 -7.73 -5.18 -10.86
N ALA A 18 -7.75 -3.97 -11.44
CA ALA A 18 -8.01 -3.79 -12.86
C ALA A 18 -6.87 -4.27 -13.79
N LEU A 19 -5.73 -4.72 -13.25
CA LEU A 19 -4.55 -5.19 -14.01
C LEU A 19 -4.04 -4.21 -15.06
N ALA A 20 -4.35 -2.91 -14.91
CA ALA A 20 -3.92 -1.89 -15.86
C ALA A 20 -2.40 -1.67 -15.69
N PRO A 21 -1.59 -1.81 -16.76
CA PRO A 21 -0.19 -1.45 -16.68
C PRO A 21 -0.09 0.07 -16.46
N HIS A 22 0.69 0.50 -15.47
CA HIS A 22 1.15 1.88 -15.40
C HIS A 22 2.06 2.11 -16.61
N ARG A 23 1.53 2.62 -17.72
CA ARG A 23 2.32 2.97 -18.92
C ARG A 23 2.63 4.46 -18.95
N PRO A 24 3.79 4.93 -18.46
CA PRO A 24 4.43 6.11 -19.01
C PRO A 24 5.25 5.66 -20.23
N ASN A 25 4.83 6.06 -21.42
CA ASN A 25 5.47 5.79 -22.73
C ASN A 25 5.36 4.36 -23.30
N SER A 26 4.71 4.31 -24.46
CA SER A 26 4.84 3.28 -25.48
C SER A 26 6.30 3.10 -25.90
N PHE A 27 6.85 1.88 -25.80
CA PHE A 27 7.76 1.26 -26.79
C PHE A 27 8.16 -0.14 -26.32
N SER A 28 7.50 -1.16 -26.89
CA SER A 28 7.99 -2.49 -27.29
C SER A 28 6.83 -3.49 -27.23
N GLN A 29 6.42 -3.97 -28.41
CA GLN A 29 5.66 -5.20 -28.55
C GLN A 29 6.67 -6.34 -28.45
N THR A 30 6.54 -7.16 -27.41
CA THR A 30 7.06 -8.53 -27.40
C THR A 30 5.91 -9.47 -27.02
N ASP A 31 5.80 -10.55 -27.77
CA ASP A 31 4.72 -11.54 -27.76
C ASP A 31 4.61 -12.27 -26.41
N GLY A 32 3.73 -11.76 -25.55
CA GLY A 32 3.23 -12.38 -24.35
C GLY A 32 1.97 -11.64 -23.92
N SER A 33 0.87 -11.83 -24.64
CA SER A 33 -0.33 -11.01 -24.49
C SER A 33 -0.83 -11.07 -23.04
N LEU A 34 -0.65 -9.97 -22.29
CA LEU A 34 -1.36 -9.73 -21.05
C LEU A 34 -2.85 -9.98 -21.32
N PRO A 35 -3.54 -10.81 -20.52
CA PRO A 35 -4.96 -11.05 -20.69
C PRO A 35 -5.71 -9.71 -20.75
N GLN A 36 -6.67 -9.56 -21.66
CA GLN A 36 -7.50 -8.34 -21.71
C GLN A 36 -8.07 -8.06 -20.32
N ALA A 37 -7.71 -6.89 -19.78
CA ALA A 37 -7.95 -6.46 -18.39
C ALA A 37 -9.43 -6.58 -17.93
N SER A 38 -10.38 -6.62 -18.86
CA SER A 38 -11.82 -6.61 -18.58
C SER A 38 -12.48 -7.99 -18.45
N THR A 39 -11.81 -9.11 -18.76
CA THR A 39 -12.45 -10.46 -18.75
C THR A 39 -11.61 -11.59 -18.15
N ALA A 40 -10.35 -11.35 -17.78
CA ALA A 40 -9.52 -12.38 -17.18
C ALA A 40 -9.83 -12.57 -15.68
N TRP A 41 -10.15 -13.80 -15.31
CA TRP A 41 -10.17 -14.22 -13.92
C TRP A 41 -8.77 -14.12 -13.32
N LYS A 42 -8.67 -13.79 -12.03
CA LYS A 42 -7.40 -13.58 -11.33
C LYS A 42 -7.46 -14.09 -9.90
N ILE A 43 -6.29 -14.31 -9.33
CA ILE A 43 -6.11 -14.75 -7.94
C ILE A 43 -5.63 -13.56 -7.12
N LEU A 44 -6.23 -13.33 -5.95
CA LEU A 44 -5.79 -12.31 -5.00
C LEU A 44 -5.04 -12.98 -3.84
N ILE A 45 -3.82 -12.55 -3.58
CA ILE A 45 -3.00 -13.01 -2.47
C ILE A 45 -2.76 -11.84 -1.52
N PHE A 46 -2.90 -12.07 -0.22
CA PHE A 46 -2.77 -11.01 0.78
C PHE A 46 -2.14 -11.51 2.08
N ASP A 47 -1.53 -10.63 2.85
CA ASP A 47 -1.09 -10.92 4.21
C ASP A 47 -2.15 -10.51 5.25
N HIS A 48 -1.84 -10.66 6.54
CA HIS A 48 -2.79 -10.35 7.61
C HIS A 48 -3.17 -8.86 7.66
N VAL A 49 -2.22 -7.95 7.41
CA VAL A 49 -2.49 -6.50 7.38
C VAL A 49 -3.42 -6.15 6.21
N ALA A 50 -3.11 -6.64 5.02
CA ALA A 50 -3.93 -6.46 3.83
C ALA A 50 -5.32 -7.07 3.98
N LYS A 51 -5.46 -8.20 4.69
CA LYS A 51 -6.77 -8.78 5.02
C LYS A 51 -7.63 -7.79 5.79
N ASP A 52 -7.08 -7.14 6.81
CA ASP A 52 -7.80 -6.16 7.64
C ASP A 52 -8.17 -4.90 6.84
N ILE A 53 -7.31 -4.47 5.92
CA ILE A 53 -7.58 -3.34 4.99
C ILE A 53 -8.72 -3.70 4.01
N LEU A 54 -8.71 -4.92 3.47
CA LEU A 54 -9.70 -5.39 2.50
C LEU A 54 -11.07 -5.64 3.13
N ALA A 55 -11.12 -6.16 4.37
CA ALA A 55 -12.35 -6.60 5.01
C ALA A 55 -13.51 -5.56 5.01
N PRO A 56 -13.31 -4.28 5.37
CA PRO A 56 -14.38 -3.29 5.35
C PRO A 56 -14.68 -2.71 3.96
N LEU A 57 -13.82 -2.96 2.97
CA LEU A 57 -13.89 -2.32 1.65
C LEU A 57 -14.34 -3.27 0.55
N MET A 58 -13.99 -4.55 0.64
CA MET A 58 -14.10 -5.54 -0.44
C MET A 58 -14.93 -6.73 0.01
N THR A 59 -16.25 -6.66 -0.23
CA THR A 59 -17.11 -7.83 -0.06
C THR A 59 -16.76 -8.92 -1.10
N VAL A 60 -17.08 -10.18 -0.79
CA VAL A 60 -16.87 -11.30 -1.74
C VAL A 60 -17.56 -11.04 -3.08
N GLY A 61 -18.77 -10.46 -3.06
CA GLY A 61 -19.48 -10.07 -4.28
C GLY A 61 -18.75 -9.00 -5.09
N MET A 62 -18.06 -8.08 -4.42
CA MET A 62 -17.28 -7.02 -5.08
C MET A 62 -15.98 -7.56 -5.67
N LEU A 63 -15.26 -8.42 -4.95
CA LEU A 63 -14.08 -9.13 -5.47
C LEU A 63 -14.43 -9.94 -6.73
N ARG A 64 -15.55 -10.67 -6.72
CA ARG A 64 -16.05 -11.42 -7.89
C ARG A 64 -16.36 -10.51 -9.07
N ARG A 65 -16.99 -9.35 -8.85
CA ARG A 65 -17.24 -8.35 -9.91
C ARG A 65 -15.94 -7.79 -10.51
N GLN A 66 -14.85 -7.79 -9.75
CA GLN A 66 -13.52 -7.38 -10.21
C GLN A 66 -12.71 -8.54 -10.82
N GLY A 67 -13.32 -9.70 -11.05
CA GLY A 67 -12.70 -10.86 -11.68
C GLY A 67 -11.85 -11.72 -10.73
N VAL A 68 -11.91 -11.49 -9.42
CA VAL A 68 -11.20 -12.31 -8.44
C VAL A 68 -11.99 -13.61 -8.19
N THR A 69 -11.41 -14.74 -8.58
CA THR A 69 -12.03 -16.07 -8.42
C THR A 69 -11.56 -16.80 -7.16
N LEU A 70 -10.31 -16.55 -6.74
CA LEU A 70 -9.71 -17.06 -5.52
C LEU A 70 -9.04 -15.93 -4.75
N HIS A 71 -9.20 -15.94 -3.42
CA HIS A 71 -8.53 -14.99 -2.54
C HIS A 71 -7.93 -15.73 -1.33
N LEU A 72 -6.62 -15.68 -1.15
CA LEU A 72 -5.90 -16.58 -0.24
C LEU A 72 -4.82 -15.83 0.56
N PRO A 73 -4.62 -16.15 1.85
CA PRO A 73 -3.50 -15.61 2.62
C PRO A 73 -2.15 -16.08 2.08
N LEU A 74 -1.12 -15.22 2.04
CA LEU A 74 0.23 -15.50 1.55
C LEU A 74 0.89 -16.71 2.25
N ALA A 75 0.67 -16.90 3.55
CA ALA A 75 1.21 -18.04 4.30
C ALA A 75 0.58 -19.41 3.95
N SER A 76 -0.51 -19.43 3.17
CA SER A 76 -1.20 -20.68 2.82
C SER A 76 -0.39 -21.48 1.80
N ARG A 77 -0.43 -22.82 1.90
CA ARG A 77 0.06 -23.69 0.81
C ARG A 77 -0.91 -23.62 -0.36
N ARG A 78 -0.39 -23.36 -1.57
CA ARG A 78 -1.18 -23.17 -2.79
C ARG A 78 -0.68 -24.10 -3.88
N SER A 79 -1.60 -24.60 -4.70
CA SER A 79 -1.25 -25.35 -5.90
C SER A 79 -0.98 -24.39 -7.06
N PRO A 80 -0.05 -24.71 -7.98
CA PRO A 80 0.18 -23.90 -9.17
C PRO A 80 -1.08 -23.75 -10.02
N VAL A 81 -1.31 -22.54 -10.52
CA VAL A 81 -2.37 -22.19 -11.47
C VAL A 81 -1.74 -21.37 -12.61
N HIS A 82 -1.03 -22.07 -13.51
CA HIS A 82 -0.19 -21.47 -14.55
C HIS A 82 -0.92 -20.63 -15.60
N GLU A 83 -2.25 -20.67 -15.67
CA GLU A 83 -3.07 -19.87 -16.59
C GLU A 83 -3.55 -18.55 -15.97
N ALA A 84 -3.44 -18.40 -14.64
CA ALA A 84 -4.00 -17.29 -13.90
C ALA A 84 -2.96 -16.19 -13.65
N PRO A 85 -3.32 -14.91 -13.82
CA PRO A 85 -2.59 -13.82 -13.18
C PRO A 85 -2.89 -13.77 -11.68
N ALA A 86 -1.87 -13.41 -10.89
CA ALA A 86 -1.95 -13.24 -9.46
C ALA A 86 -1.67 -11.78 -9.06
N VAL A 87 -2.59 -11.21 -8.29
CA VAL A 87 -2.46 -9.88 -7.69
C VAL A 87 -2.15 -10.04 -6.22
N TYR A 88 -1.08 -9.43 -5.77
CA TYR A 88 -0.64 -9.44 -4.38
C TYR A 88 -0.91 -8.09 -3.75
N LEU A 89 -1.42 -8.08 -2.52
CA LEU A 89 -1.46 -6.90 -1.65
C LEU A 89 -0.81 -7.27 -0.32
N LEU A 90 0.39 -6.77 -0.06
CA LEU A 90 1.25 -7.22 1.05
C LEU A 90 1.88 -6.06 1.80
N SER A 91 2.20 -6.26 3.08
CA SER A 91 3.07 -5.35 3.82
C SER A 91 4.50 -5.41 3.29
N PRO A 92 5.25 -4.28 3.26
CA PRO A 92 6.62 -4.23 2.78
C PRO A 92 7.61 -4.77 3.83
N THR A 93 7.50 -6.06 4.16
CA THR A 93 8.37 -6.74 5.13
C THR A 93 9.32 -7.70 4.44
N GLU A 94 10.48 -7.93 5.05
CA GLU A 94 11.45 -8.92 4.55
C GLU A 94 10.84 -10.32 4.46
N GLU A 95 10.07 -10.73 5.47
CA GLU A 95 9.35 -12.02 5.47
C GLU A 95 8.45 -12.19 4.24
N ASN A 96 7.64 -11.17 3.93
CA ASN A 96 6.75 -11.21 2.76
C ASN A 96 7.56 -11.28 1.45
N VAL A 97 8.68 -10.54 1.35
CA VAL A 97 9.54 -10.57 0.17
C VAL A 97 10.18 -11.95 0.00
N GLN A 98 10.67 -12.58 1.06
CA GLN A 98 11.22 -13.94 1.00
C GLN A 98 10.18 -14.95 0.52
N LEU A 99 8.96 -14.90 1.05
CA LEU A 99 7.86 -15.75 0.60
C LEU A 99 7.51 -15.54 -0.89
N LEU A 100 7.54 -14.30 -1.38
CA LEU A 100 7.36 -14.01 -2.80
C LEU A 100 8.47 -14.67 -3.66
N LEU A 101 9.71 -14.59 -3.21
CA LEU A 101 10.84 -15.21 -3.93
C LEU A 101 10.69 -16.73 -4.00
N GLU A 102 10.25 -17.37 -2.92
CA GLU A 102 9.94 -18.80 -2.92
C GLU A 102 8.82 -19.15 -3.91
N GLU A 103 7.77 -18.33 -4.01
CA GLU A 103 6.70 -18.55 -4.98
C GLU A 103 7.15 -18.35 -6.43
N LEU A 104 8.03 -17.38 -6.70
CA LEU A 104 8.60 -17.17 -8.03
C LEU A 104 9.44 -18.38 -8.45
N GLN A 105 10.21 -18.97 -7.54
CA GLN A 105 10.96 -20.21 -7.81
C GLN A 105 10.02 -21.39 -8.13
N GLN A 106 8.85 -21.45 -7.48
CA GLN A 106 7.83 -22.47 -7.73
C GLN A 106 6.97 -22.21 -8.98
N LYS A 107 7.04 -21.00 -9.57
CA LYS A 107 6.35 -20.60 -10.80
C LYS A 107 4.83 -20.85 -10.73
N LEU A 108 4.22 -20.46 -9.61
CA LEU A 108 2.82 -20.77 -9.32
C LEU A 108 1.81 -20.16 -10.29
N TYR A 109 2.09 -19.00 -10.88
CA TYR A 109 1.13 -18.24 -11.68
C TYR A 109 1.70 -17.77 -13.02
N ALA A 110 0.80 -17.38 -13.94
CA ALA A 110 1.17 -16.87 -15.27
C ALA A 110 1.89 -15.51 -15.19
N PHE A 111 1.37 -14.62 -14.34
CA PHE A 111 1.83 -13.24 -14.17
C PHE A 111 1.67 -12.81 -12.72
N TYR A 112 2.58 -11.95 -12.25
CA TYR A 112 2.64 -11.47 -10.88
C TYR A 112 2.52 -9.94 -10.84
N PHE A 113 1.53 -9.45 -10.10
CA PHE A 113 1.30 -8.02 -9.85
C PHE A 113 1.50 -7.76 -8.35
N PHE A 114 2.69 -7.29 -7.98
CA PHE A 114 3.04 -7.00 -6.60
C PHE A 114 2.58 -5.60 -6.21
N ASN A 115 1.78 -5.52 -5.14
CA ASN A 115 1.35 -4.26 -4.56
C ASN A 115 1.67 -4.24 -3.08
N PHE A 116 2.38 -3.21 -2.63
CA PHE A 116 2.75 -3.04 -1.24
C PHE A 116 1.84 -2.01 -0.55
N THR A 117 1.46 -2.26 0.70
CA THR A 117 0.55 -1.39 1.46
C THR A 117 1.18 -0.03 1.79
N ASP A 118 2.50 0.03 1.94
CA ASP A 118 3.32 1.25 2.01
C ASP A 118 4.58 1.05 1.13
N ARG A 119 5.46 2.05 1.09
CA ARG A 119 6.70 2.05 0.30
C ARG A 119 7.60 0.85 0.64
N LEU A 120 7.99 0.08 -0.38
CA LEU A 120 9.05 -0.91 -0.27
C LEU A 120 10.42 -0.23 -0.16
N SER A 121 11.27 -0.65 0.78
CA SER A 121 12.63 -0.12 0.91
C SER A 121 13.47 -0.46 -0.33
N GLU A 122 14.51 0.33 -0.60
CA GLU A 122 15.39 0.10 -1.75
C GLU A 122 16.11 -1.26 -1.65
N ASP A 123 16.55 -1.65 -0.45
CA ASP A 123 17.19 -2.94 -0.20
C ASP A 123 16.25 -4.11 -0.52
N LEU A 124 14.99 -4.03 -0.08
CA LEU A 124 13.99 -5.06 -0.36
C LEU A 124 13.58 -5.10 -1.84
N MET A 125 13.53 -3.94 -2.50
CA MET A 125 13.29 -3.86 -3.95
C MET A 125 14.42 -4.52 -4.74
N GLN A 126 15.68 -4.27 -4.36
CA GLN A 126 16.84 -4.89 -4.98
C GLN A 126 16.86 -6.41 -4.75
N LEU A 127 16.52 -6.85 -3.53
CA LEU A 127 16.38 -8.26 -3.19
C LEU A 127 15.31 -8.94 -4.06
N LEU A 128 14.13 -8.34 -4.17
CA LEU A 128 13.03 -8.85 -5.00
C LEU A 128 13.43 -8.93 -6.48
N ALA A 129 14.08 -7.87 -7.01
CA ALA A 129 14.51 -7.82 -8.40
C ALA A 129 15.56 -8.90 -8.71
N ARG A 130 16.57 -9.05 -7.85
CA ARG A 130 17.59 -10.09 -7.98
C ARG A 130 16.97 -11.48 -7.94
N GLY A 131 16.12 -11.76 -6.95
CA GLY A 131 15.49 -13.06 -6.80
C GLY A 131 14.53 -13.41 -7.95
N ALA A 132 13.86 -12.41 -8.55
CA ALA A 132 13.03 -12.61 -9.74
C ALA A 132 13.86 -13.04 -10.96
N VAL A 133 15.03 -12.44 -11.17
CA VAL A 133 15.98 -12.83 -12.23
C VAL A 133 16.55 -14.22 -11.97
N GLU A 134 16.93 -14.52 -10.72
CA GLU A 134 17.42 -15.85 -10.34
C GLU A 134 16.36 -16.95 -10.54
N ALA A 135 15.06 -16.62 -10.42
CA ALA A 135 13.94 -17.53 -10.72
C ALA A 135 13.64 -17.63 -12.24
N GLY A 136 14.22 -16.75 -13.06
CA GLY A 136 13.90 -16.59 -14.48
C GLY A 136 12.47 -16.13 -14.72
N MET A 137 11.92 -15.32 -13.81
CA MET A 137 10.53 -14.84 -13.80
C MET A 137 10.41 -13.33 -14.04
N GLU A 138 11.50 -12.66 -14.42
CA GLU A 138 11.57 -11.20 -14.60
C GLU A 138 10.57 -10.66 -15.63
N THR A 139 10.17 -11.47 -16.61
CA THR A 139 9.15 -11.11 -17.61
C THR A 139 7.72 -11.34 -17.13
N GLN A 140 7.53 -12.21 -16.12
CA GLN A 140 6.24 -12.56 -15.53
C GLN A 140 5.88 -11.62 -14.37
N VAL A 141 6.87 -10.99 -13.73
CA VAL A 141 6.65 -9.90 -12.76
C VAL A 141 6.30 -8.63 -13.54
N VAL A 142 4.99 -8.37 -13.67
CA VAL A 142 4.47 -7.30 -14.53
C VAL A 142 4.56 -5.92 -13.87
N SER A 143 4.36 -5.86 -12.55
CA SER A 143 4.36 -4.59 -11.83
C SER A 143 4.74 -4.76 -10.37
N VAL A 144 5.46 -3.78 -9.84
CA VAL A 144 5.68 -3.58 -8.41
C VAL A 144 5.23 -2.16 -8.07
N VAL A 145 4.22 -2.02 -7.20
CA VAL A 145 3.56 -0.73 -6.95
C VAL A 145 3.36 -0.49 -5.46
N ASP A 146 3.81 0.66 -4.97
CA ASP A 146 3.48 1.15 -3.63
C ASP A 146 2.07 1.78 -3.64
N ARG A 147 1.16 1.28 -2.80
CA ARG A 147 -0.25 1.70 -2.81
C ARG A 147 -0.61 2.74 -1.75
N TYR A 148 0.19 2.89 -0.70
CA TYR A 148 -0.06 3.85 0.39
C TYR A 148 -1.47 3.71 1.00
N VAL A 149 -1.82 2.48 1.39
CA VAL A 149 -3.10 2.08 1.96
C VAL A 149 -2.97 1.39 3.33
N ASP A 150 -1.84 1.54 4.04
CA ASP A 150 -1.60 0.95 5.38
C ASP A 150 -2.44 1.61 6.51
N TYR A 151 -3.77 1.52 6.39
CA TYR A 151 -4.77 1.92 7.38
C TYR A 151 -6.12 1.27 7.05
N VAL A 152 -6.99 1.15 8.05
CA VAL A 152 -8.31 0.51 7.93
C VAL A 152 -9.40 1.57 8.01
N CYS A 153 -10.22 1.70 6.96
CA CYS A 153 -11.45 2.50 7.02
C CYS A 153 -12.53 1.80 7.85
N LEU A 154 -13.06 2.48 8.86
CA LEU A 154 -14.16 2.00 9.69
C LEU A 154 -15.52 2.52 9.21
N SER A 155 -15.52 3.75 8.70
CA SER A 155 -16.69 4.42 8.13
C SER A 155 -16.23 5.41 7.04
N PRO A 156 -17.14 6.08 6.31
CA PRO A 156 -16.77 7.06 5.29
C PRO A 156 -15.81 8.17 5.76
N PHE A 157 -15.78 8.48 7.06
CA PHE A 157 -15.00 9.57 7.62
C PHE A 157 -14.11 9.15 8.80
N GLU A 158 -14.04 7.86 9.10
CA GLU A 158 -13.25 7.33 10.22
C GLU A 158 -12.31 6.24 9.74
N PHE A 159 -11.08 6.29 10.23
CA PHE A 159 -10.08 5.28 9.98
C PHE A 159 -9.36 4.92 11.28
N SER A 160 -8.70 3.77 11.26
CA SER A 160 -7.78 3.32 12.28
C SER A 160 -6.45 2.98 11.62
N LEU A 161 -5.35 3.31 12.29
CA LEU A 161 -4.03 2.80 11.88
C LEU A 161 -3.90 1.29 12.13
N ASN A 162 -4.82 0.71 12.90
CA ASN A 162 -4.86 -0.70 13.29
C ASN A 162 -3.54 -1.18 13.92
N LYS A 163 -2.98 -0.37 14.83
CA LYS A 163 -1.73 -0.67 15.57
C LYS A 163 -2.03 -0.76 17.07
N PRO A 164 -2.41 -1.95 17.57
CA PRO A 164 -2.69 -2.14 18.99
C PRO A 164 -1.51 -1.72 19.87
N GLY A 165 -1.78 -1.09 21.01
CA GLY A 165 -0.75 -0.69 21.97
C GLY A 165 0.03 0.58 21.64
N ILE A 166 -0.15 1.17 20.44
CA ILE A 166 0.58 2.39 20.04
C ILE A 166 0.41 3.55 21.04
N TYR A 167 -0.79 3.72 21.59
CA TYR A 167 -1.06 4.73 22.62
C TYR A 167 -0.24 4.50 23.90
N SER A 168 -0.15 3.25 24.34
CA SER A 168 0.60 2.88 25.55
C SER A 168 2.10 3.07 25.36
N ILE A 169 2.61 2.88 24.14
CA ILE A 169 4.02 3.12 23.82
C ILE A 169 4.32 4.62 23.80
N LEU A 170 3.46 5.42 23.15
CA LEU A 170 3.69 6.85 22.98
C LEU A 170 3.52 7.66 24.27
N ASN A 171 2.61 7.23 25.17
CA ASN A 171 2.30 7.96 26.41
C ASN A 171 2.75 7.24 27.69
N GLY A 172 3.26 6.01 27.57
CA GLY A 172 3.71 5.21 28.70
C GLY A 172 5.20 5.32 29.00
N ARG A 173 5.70 4.37 29.79
CA ARG A 173 7.13 4.25 30.13
C ARG A 173 7.80 3.31 29.14
N SER A 174 7.97 3.78 27.91
CA SER A 174 8.66 3.07 26.85
C SER A 174 10.08 3.59 26.66
N SER A 175 10.95 2.78 26.07
CA SER A 175 12.28 3.25 25.68
C SER A 175 12.21 4.21 24.49
N ASP A 176 13.23 5.05 24.31
CA ASP A 176 13.30 5.99 23.19
C ASP A 176 13.19 5.26 21.83
N ALA A 177 13.78 4.07 21.71
CA ALA A 177 13.69 3.26 20.51
C ALA A 177 12.25 2.78 20.22
N GLN A 178 11.52 2.33 21.24
CA GLN A 178 10.12 1.91 21.09
C GLN A 178 9.23 3.10 20.70
N ILE A 179 9.47 4.27 21.31
CA ILE A 179 8.74 5.49 20.99
C ILE A 179 9.02 5.91 19.54
N GLU A 180 10.28 5.86 19.12
CA GLU A 180 10.67 6.19 17.74
C GLU A 180 10.02 5.28 16.72
N GLU A 181 9.98 3.97 16.98
CA GLU A 181 9.28 3.00 16.15
C GLU A 181 7.77 3.27 16.10
N ALA A 182 7.13 3.51 17.23
CA ALA A 182 5.71 3.85 17.29
C ALA A 182 5.37 5.15 16.54
N VAL A 183 6.25 6.16 16.64
CA VAL A 183 6.12 7.41 15.87
C VAL A 183 6.26 7.12 14.37
N ALA A 184 7.23 6.31 13.95
CA ALA A 184 7.41 5.94 12.54
C ALA A 184 6.16 5.23 11.99
N VAL A 185 5.64 4.27 12.74
CA VAL A 185 4.39 3.56 12.41
C VAL A 185 3.21 4.54 12.27
N ALA A 186 3.06 5.49 13.20
CA ALA A 186 2.01 6.51 13.11
C ALA A 186 2.15 7.40 11.87
N VAL A 187 3.39 7.85 11.59
CA VAL A 187 3.72 8.66 10.41
C VAL A 187 3.39 7.92 9.12
N ASN A 188 3.71 6.63 9.03
CA ASN A 188 3.45 5.82 7.84
C ASN A 188 1.96 5.71 7.53
N GLY A 189 1.15 5.37 8.54
CA GLY A 189 -0.28 5.25 8.36
C GLY A 189 -0.96 6.61 8.05
N LEU A 190 -0.56 7.69 8.74
CA LEU A 190 -1.09 9.04 8.44
C LEU A 190 -0.69 9.51 7.04
N PHE A 191 0.53 9.17 6.60
CA PHE A 191 0.96 9.45 5.24
C PHE A 191 0.08 8.73 4.20
N CYS A 192 -0.27 7.47 4.44
CA CYS A 192 -1.18 6.71 3.56
C CYS A 192 -2.56 7.37 3.43
N VAL A 193 -3.10 7.90 4.54
CA VAL A 193 -4.36 8.66 4.52
C VAL A 193 -4.22 9.95 3.69
N ILE A 194 -3.14 10.71 3.89
CA ILE A 194 -2.84 11.93 3.12
C ILE A 194 -2.70 11.61 1.63
N ALA A 195 -2.00 10.51 1.30
CA ALA A 195 -1.83 10.04 -0.07
C ALA A 195 -3.16 9.67 -0.72
N THR A 196 -4.08 9.04 0.03
CA THR A 196 -5.42 8.71 -0.46
C THR A 196 -6.27 9.95 -0.77
N PHE A 197 -6.13 11.02 0.02
CA PHE A 197 -6.79 12.29 -0.28
C PHE A 197 -6.17 13.01 -1.49
N GLY A 198 -4.89 12.75 -1.79
CA GLY A 198 -4.17 13.35 -2.91
C GLY A 198 -3.91 14.85 -2.72
N VAL A 199 -3.95 15.36 -1.48
CA VAL A 199 -3.68 16.77 -1.16
C VAL A 199 -2.85 16.87 0.12
N VAL A 200 -1.80 17.69 0.08
CA VAL A 200 -0.94 17.94 1.25
C VAL A 200 -1.65 18.89 2.24
N PRO A 201 -2.02 18.44 3.45
CA PRO A 201 -2.70 19.28 4.41
C PRO A 201 -1.75 20.28 5.09
N LEU A 202 -2.34 21.31 5.70
CA LEU A 202 -1.67 22.07 6.75
C LEU A 202 -1.70 21.26 8.04
N ILE A 203 -0.53 20.98 8.63
CA ILE A 203 -0.44 20.20 9.87
C ILE A 203 -0.45 21.14 11.08
N ARG A 204 -1.27 20.82 12.08
CA ARG A 204 -1.32 21.49 13.39
C ARG A 204 -1.22 20.45 14.51
N CYS A 205 -0.46 20.78 15.54
CA CYS A 205 -0.26 19.95 16.73
C CYS A 205 -0.05 20.87 17.95
N PRO A 206 -0.16 20.34 19.18
CA PRO A 206 0.19 21.07 20.39
C PRO A 206 1.62 21.60 20.38
N ALA A 207 1.82 22.76 20.99
CA ALA A 207 3.14 23.42 21.03
C ALA A 207 4.15 22.73 21.96
N SER A 208 3.71 21.85 22.86
CA SER A 208 4.58 21.20 23.85
C SER A 208 5.68 20.37 23.16
N PRO A 209 6.97 20.61 23.48
CA PRO A 209 8.09 19.86 22.90
C PRO A 209 8.06 18.36 23.22
N SER A 210 7.53 17.96 24.37
CA SER A 210 7.46 16.57 24.81
C SER A 210 6.25 15.81 24.24
N SER A 211 5.43 16.44 23.41
CA SER A 211 4.21 15.84 22.89
C SER A 211 4.52 14.81 21.80
N PRO A 212 4.02 13.56 21.91
CA PRO A 212 4.10 12.58 20.82
C PRO A 212 3.46 13.09 19.53
N ALA A 213 2.36 13.86 19.64
CA ALA A 213 1.69 14.47 18.48
C ALA A 213 2.61 15.46 17.74
N ARG A 214 3.48 16.18 18.45
CA ARG A 214 4.46 17.08 17.82
C ARG A 214 5.54 16.29 17.08
N ASN A 215 6.05 15.22 17.67
CA ASN A 215 7.04 14.36 17.02
C ASN A 215 6.49 13.73 15.73
N VAL A 216 5.25 13.21 15.79
CA VAL A 216 4.54 12.70 14.61
C VAL A 216 4.33 13.81 13.57
N ALA A 217 3.90 15.02 13.96
CA ALA A 217 3.72 16.14 13.03
C ALA A 217 5.01 16.49 12.27
N MET A 218 6.12 16.60 12.99
CA MET A 218 7.42 16.98 12.42
C MET A 218 7.93 15.90 11.46
N LYS A 219 7.93 14.63 11.89
CA LYS A 219 8.35 13.50 11.04
C LYS A 219 7.42 13.30 9.84
N LEU A 220 6.12 13.54 9.97
CA LEU A 220 5.17 13.48 8.86
C LEU A 220 5.42 14.59 7.84
N GLN A 221 5.70 15.81 8.30
CA GLN A 221 6.07 16.92 7.41
C GLN A 221 7.39 16.63 6.67
N GLU A 222 8.38 16.10 7.37
CA GLU A 222 9.65 15.66 6.76
C GLU A 222 9.44 14.56 5.72
N ARG A 223 8.63 13.53 6.04
CA ARG A 223 8.30 12.45 5.10
C ARG A 223 7.64 12.99 3.82
N VAL A 224 6.72 13.95 3.92
CA VAL A 224 6.09 14.57 2.74
C VAL A 224 7.10 15.42 1.95
N ALA A 225 8.01 16.13 2.63
CA ALA A 225 8.98 17.02 1.99
C ALA A 225 10.12 16.26 1.28
N THR A 226 10.48 15.07 1.77
CA THR A 226 11.57 14.24 1.25
C THR A 226 11.14 13.28 0.13
N LEU A 227 9.86 13.29 -0.25
CA LEU A 227 9.40 12.48 -1.38
C LEU A 227 10.10 12.89 -2.68
N PRO A 228 10.50 11.92 -3.53
CA PRO A 228 10.95 12.22 -4.88
C PRO A 228 9.88 12.96 -5.67
N HIS A 229 10.27 13.92 -6.50
CA HIS A 229 9.34 14.76 -7.26
C HIS A 229 8.34 13.94 -8.10
N HIS A 230 8.78 12.84 -8.73
CA HIS A 230 7.89 12.01 -9.53
C HIS A 230 6.79 11.35 -8.68
N VAL A 231 7.13 10.86 -7.47
CA VAL A 231 6.17 10.30 -6.51
C VAL A 231 5.22 11.40 -6.03
N GLN A 232 5.75 12.58 -5.72
CA GLN A 232 4.95 13.72 -5.29
C GLN A 232 3.90 14.11 -6.36
N THR A 233 4.29 14.16 -7.62
CA THR A 233 3.38 14.43 -8.75
C THR A 233 2.37 13.31 -8.96
N GLN A 234 2.76 12.05 -8.76
CA GLN A 234 1.84 10.90 -8.86
C GLN A 234 0.77 10.90 -7.74
N ILE A 235 1.18 11.17 -6.50
CA ILE A 235 0.28 11.12 -5.33
C ILE A 235 -0.59 12.39 -5.23
N PHE A 236 0.03 13.56 -5.36
CA PHE A 236 -0.64 14.85 -5.08
C PHE A 236 -1.04 15.63 -6.35
N GLY A 237 -0.68 15.13 -7.53
CA GLY A 237 -0.88 15.84 -8.80
C GLY A 237 -0.20 17.21 -8.82
N HIS A 238 -0.72 18.10 -9.68
CA HIS A 238 -0.39 19.53 -9.67
C HIS A 238 -1.30 20.33 -8.72
N ALA A 239 -2.06 19.65 -7.85
CA ALA A 239 -3.09 20.24 -6.99
C ALA A 239 -2.53 21.00 -5.78
N SER A 240 -1.20 21.17 -5.70
CA SER A 240 -0.49 22.04 -4.76
C SER A 240 -0.98 23.49 -4.79
N SER A 241 -1.74 23.89 -5.83
CA SER A 241 -2.35 25.20 -6.07
C SER A 241 -3.86 25.29 -5.78
N SER A 242 -4.48 24.27 -5.17
CA SER A 242 -5.89 24.37 -4.77
C SER A 242 -6.09 25.43 -3.67
N LEU A 243 -7.06 26.33 -3.85
CA LEU A 243 -7.38 27.44 -2.94
C LEU A 243 -7.80 27.01 -1.52
N HIS A 244 -8.04 25.71 -1.31
CA HIS A 244 -8.52 25.16 -0.04
C HIS A 244 -7.65 23.97 0.41
N ARG A 245 -6.54 24.25 1.10
CA ARG A 245 -5.74 23.20 1.74
C ARG A 245 -6.49 22.61 2.94
N PRO A 246 -6.64 21.29 3.04
CA PRO A 246 -7.23 20.66 4.22
C PRO A 246 -6.35 20.86 5.45
N LEU A 247 -6.96 20.83 6.63
CA LEU A 247 -6.27 20.95 7.91
C LEU A 247 -6.19 19.57 8.57
N LEU A 248 -4.98 19.11 8.89
CA LEU A 248 -4.74 17.95 9.73
C LEU A 248 -4.40 18.42 11.14
N ILE A 249 -5.26 18.09 12.10
CA ILE A 249 -5.04 18.41 13.51
C ILE A 249 -4.65 17.12 14.23
N LEU A 250 -3.44 17.08 14.78
CA LEU A 250 -3.01 16.01 15.69
C LEU A 250 -3.29 16.46 17.12
N LEU A 251 -4.05 15.64 17.86
CA LEU A 251 -4.41 15.89 19.25
C LEU A 251 -3.55 15.02 20.18
N VAL A 252 -3.43 15.43 21.43
CA VAL A 252 -2.90 14.58 22.52
C VAL A 252 -4.10 14.07 23.30
N GLY A 253 -4.19 12.75 23.46
CA GLY A 253 -5.20 12.07 24.26
C GLY A 253 -4.67 11.65 25.61
#